data_AF-A0A929PAQ0-F1
#
_entry.id   AF-A0A929PAQ0-F1
#
_cell.length_a   1.000
_cell.length_b   1.000
_cell.length_c   1.000
_cell.angle_alpha   90.00
_cell.angle_beta   90.00
_cell.angle_gamma   90.00
#
_symmetry.space_group_name_H-M   'P 1'
#
loop_
_entity.id
_entity.type
_entity.pdbx_description
1 polymer ?
#
loop_
_entity_poly.entity_id
_entity_poly.type
_entity_poly.pdbx_seq_one_letter_code
_entity_poly.pdbx_strand_id
1 'polypeptide(L)'
;MNRLRVKCVKCGKEWEKASAIPWGPDDISSSLCDSCFREVISPIIHKKQLKEGNFACFGKGATHCDQLECKYRQWCLRMEESEEAPRKDDEDRLAVATVCH
;
A
#
# COMPACT_ATOMS: atom_id res chain seq x y z
N MET A 1 17.59 1.59 -2.93
CA MET A 1 16.45 0.74 -3.39
C MET A 1 15.72 1.52 -4.47
N ASN A 2 15.47 0.92 -5.63
CA ASN A 2 14.75 1.61 -6.71
C ASN A 2 13.25 1.62 -6.40
N ARG A 3 12.55 2.66 -6.86
CA ARG A 3 11.11 2.82 -6.66
C ARG A 3 10.37 2.45 -7.93
N LEU A 4 9.34 1.62 -7.80
CA LEU A 4 8.43 1.27 -8.89
C LEU A 4 7.23 2.21 -8.84
N ARG A 5 6.97 2.89 -9.95
CA ARG A 5 5.74 3.64 -10.18
C ARG A 5 4.59 2.69 -10.45
N VAL A 6 3.46 2.93 -9.80
CA VAL A 6 2.26 2.12 -9.94
C VAL A 6 1.07 3.04 -10.22
N LYS A 7 0.20 2.65 -11.15
CA LYS A 7 -1.04 3.34 -11.46
C LYS A 7 -2.24 2.47 -11.14
N CYS A 8 -3.24 3.07 -10.50
CA CYS A 8 -4.51 2.41 -10.26
C CYS A 8 -5.26 2.23 -11.59
N VAL A 9 -5.57 1.00 -11.98
CA VAL A 9 -6.32 0.72 -13.22
C VAL A 9 -7.75 1.23 -13.18
N LYS A 10 -8.29 1.51 -11.99
CA LYS A 10 -9.68 1.97 -11.82
C LYS A 10 -9.78 3.48 -11.70
N CYS A 11 -9.06 4.08 -10.75
CA CYS A 11 -9.19 5.52 -10.45
C CYS A 11 -8.02 6.37 -10.94
N GLY A 12 -6.98 5.76 -11.52
CA GLY A 12 -5.81 6.48 -12.02
C GLY A 12 -4.84 7.00 -10.94
N LYS A 13 -5.13 6.84 -9.64
CA LYS A 13 -4.20 7.21 -8.55
C LYS A 13 -2.82 6.57 -8.79
N GLU A 14 -1.76 7.37 -8.71
CA GLU A 14 -0.38 6.89 -8.83
C GLU A 14 0.31 6.87 -7.47
N TRP A 15 1.19 5.90 -7.25
CA TRP A 15 2.03 5.80 -6.06
C TRP A 15 3.36 5.11 -6.38
N GLU A 16 4.32 5.24 -5.47
CA GLU A 16 5.62 4.59 -5.55
C GLU A 16 5.71 3.47 -4.50
N LYS A 17 6.31 2.34 -4.87
CA LYS A 17 6.64 1.27 -3.91
C LYS A 17 8.10 0.86 -4.04
N ALA A 18 8.70 0.41 -2.93
CA ALA A 18 10.03 -0.17 -2.98
C ALA A 18 10.05 -1.40 -3.91
N SER A 19 11.09 -1.48 -4.74
CA SER A 19 11.32 -2.61 -5.65
C SER A 19 12.76 -3.09 -5.52
N ALA A 20 12.93 -4.41 -5.44
CA ALA A 20 14.22 -5.06 -5.57
C ALA A 20 14.67 -5.14 -7.04
N ILE A 21 13.72 -5.07 -7.98
CA ILE A 21 13.98 -5.11 -9.42
C ILE A 21 14.29 -3.68 -9.90
N PRO A 22 15.31 -3.49 -10.75
CA PRO A 22 15.57 -2.21 -11.40
C PRO A 22 14.50 -1.93 -12.45
N TRP A 23 13.76 -0.84 -12.26
CA TRP A 23 12.80 -0.31 -13.22
C TRP A 23 13.35 0.98 -13.83
N GLY A 24 13.11 1.19 -15.11
CA GLY A 24 13.44 2.41 -15.82
C GLY A 24 12.54 3.59 -15.39
N PRO A 25 12.93 4.83 -15.74
CA PRO A 25 12.18 6.03 -15.36
C PRO A 25 10.77 6.10 -15.98
N ASP A 26 10.59 5.46 -17.14
CA ASP A 26 9.33 5.40 -17.88
C ASP A 26 8.49 4.16 -17.56
N ASP A 27 9.02 3.23 -16.75
CA ASP A 27 8.30 2.01 -16.40
C ASP A 27 7.21 2.29 -15.37
N ILE A 28 5.99 1.89 -15.72
CA ILE A 28 4.81 2.00 -14.84
C ILE A 28 4.08 0.66 -14.78
N SER A 29 3.87 0.17 -13.56
CA SER A 29 3.04 -1.01 -13.33
C SER A 29 1.59 -0.63 -13.09
N SER A 30 0.67 -1.55 -13.36
CA SER A 30 -0.76 -1.38 -13.16
C SER A 30 -1.25 -2.24 -12.00
N SER A 31 -1.99 -1.65 -11.05
CA SER A 31 -2.56 -2.35 -9.88
C SER A 31 -3.89 -1.69 -9.46
N LEU A 32 -4.57 -2.19 -8.43
CA LEU A 32 -5.61 -1.44 -7.72
C LEU A 32 -5.00 -0.75 -6.48
N CYS A 33 -5.39 0.50 -6.22
CA CYS A 33 -5.17 1.12 -4.91
C CYS A 33 -6.08 0.47 -3.86
N ASP A 34 -5.82 0.69 -2.56
CA ASP A 34 -6.53 -0.02 -1.50
C ASP A 34 -8.04 0.23 -1.47
N SER A 35 -8.47 1.47 -1.72
CA SER A 35 -9.89 1.82 -1.82
C SER A 35 -10.56 1.08 -2.99
N CYS A 36 -9.96 1.13 -4.18
CA CYS A 36 -10.47 0.45 -5.37
C CYS A 36 -10.41 -1.07 -5.22
N PHE A 37 -9.40 -1.61 -4.56
CA PHE A 37 -9.28 -3.03 -4.26
C PHE A 37 -10.43 -3.48 -3.35
N ARG A 38 -10.67 -2.76 -2.24
CA ARG A 38 -11.79 -3.07 -1.35
C ARG A 38 -13.12 -3.00 -2.10
N GLU A 39 -13.35 -1.97 -2.89
CA GLU A 39 -14.60 -1.81 -3.63
C GLU A 39 -14.84 -2.95 -4.64
N VAL A 40 -13.81 -3.32 -5.41
CA VAL A 40 -13.93 -4.33 -6.47
C VAL A 40 -13.96 -5.76 -5.90
N ILE A 41 -13.18 -6.04 -4.87
CA ILE A 41 -12.98 -7.39 -4.34
C ILE A 41 -14.00 -7.76 -3.26
N SER A 42 -14.54 -6.78 -2.51
CA SER A 42 -15.49 -7.07 -1.42
C SER A 42 -16.68 -7.92 -1.85
N PRO A 43 -17.37 -7.65 -2.98
CA PRO A 43 -18.50 -8.49 -3.40
C PRO A 43 -18.12 -9.95 -3.65
N ILE A 44 -16.89 -10.19 -4.13
CA ILE A 44 -16.37 -11.54 -4.41
C ILE A 44 -16.09 -12.26 -3.08
N ILE A 45 -15.45 -11.58 -2.13
CA ILE A 45 -15.14 -12.15 -0.82
C ILE A 45 -16.42 -12.36 0.00
N HIS A 46 -17.37 -11.42 -0.02
CA HIS A 46 -18.67 -11.57 0.66
C HIS A 46 -19.41 -12.82 0.20
N LYS A 47 -19.44 -13.10 -1.11
CA LYS A 47 -20.02 -14.33 -1.65
C LYS A 47 -19.33 -15.58 -1.09
N LYS A 48 -18.01 -15.56 -0.96
CA LYS A 48 -17.24 -16.67 -0.37
C LYS A 48 -17.52 -16.84 1.12
N GLN A 49 -17.52 -15.75 1.89
CA GLN A 49 -17.82 -15.76 3.32
C GLN A 49 -19.22 -16.34 3.57
N LEU A 50 -20.23 -15.86 2.86
CA LEU A 50 -21.60 -16.37 2.99
C LEU A 50 -21.72 -17.85 2.61
N LYS A 51 -21.02 -18.28 1.54
CA LYS A 51 -20.99 -19.69 1.12
C LYS A 51 -20.37 -20.61 2.19
N GLU A 52 -19.48 -20.09 3.01
CA GLU A 52 -18.83 -20.80 4.11
C GLU A 52 -19.60 -20.70 5.43
N GLY A 53 -20.78 -20.07 5.44
CA GLY A 53 -21.57 -19.85 6.66
C GLY A 53 -21.05 -18.71 7.54
N ASN A 54 -20.11 -17.90 7.05
CA ASN A 54 -19.53 -16.76 7.76
C ASN A 54 -20.28 -15.46 7.45
N PHE A 55 -20.16 -14.47 8.34
CA PHE A 55 -20.63 -13.11 8.07
C PHE A 55 -19.86 -12.46 6.91
N ALA A 56 -20.57 -11.75 6.04
CA ALA A 56 -19.98 -10.88 5.01
C ALA A 56 -19.37 -9.61 5.64
N CYS A 57 -18.28 -9.78 6.39
CA CYS A 57 -17.64 -8.72 7.16
C CYS A 57 -16.47 -8.03 6.44
N PHE A 58 -15.95 -8.64 5.36
CA PHE A 58 -14.78 -8.10 4.65
C PHE A 58 -15.00 -6.66 4.19
N GLY A 59 -14.02 -5.77 4.40
CA GLY A 59 -14.09 -4.38 3.95
C GLY A 59 -15.10 -3.47 4.68
N LYS A 60 -15.82 -3.96 5.70
CA LYS A 60 -16.75 -3.14 6.51
C LYS A 60 -16.06 -2.35 7.61
N GLY A 61 -15.03 -2.93 8.24
CA GLY A 61 -14.13 -2.23 9.15
C GLY A 61 -12.91 -1.73 8.37
N ALA A 62 -12.65 -0.43 8.39
CA ALA A 62 -11.40 0.07 7.85
C ALA A 62 -10.26 -0.40 8.73
N THR A 63 -9.24 -1.06 8.13
CA THR A 63 -7.99 -1.43 8.81
C THR A 63 -8.18 -2.28 10.07
N HIS A 64 -9.27 -3.06 10.15
CA HIS A 64 -9.65 -3.80 11.35
C HIS A 64 -10.08 -5.23 11.04
N CYS A 65 -9.59 -6.17 11.85
CA CYS A 65 -10.04 -7.56 11.90
C CYS A 65 -9.59 -8.19 13.23
N ASP A 66 -10.57 -8.52 14.06
CA ASP A 66 -10.43 -9.15 15.38
C ASP A 66 -10.21 -10.67 15.30
N GLN A 67 -10.65 -11.30 14.22
CA GLN A 67 -10.44 -12.73 13.96
C GLN A 67 -9.00 -13.01 13.50
N LEU A 68 -8.15 -13.50 14.41
CA LEU A 68 -6.74 -13.81 14.15
C LEU A 68 -6.54 -14.83 13.01
N GLU A 69 -7.42 -15.83 12.92
CA GLU A 69 -7.36 -16.90 11.91
C GLU A 69 -8.12 -16.56 10.61
N CYS A 70 -8.60 -15.32 10.46
CA CYS A 70 -9.29 -14.92 9.22
C CYS A 70 -8.31 -14.93 8.04
N LYS A 71 -8.58 -15.76 7.04
CA LYS A 71 -7.79 -15.83 5.79
C LYS A 71 -7.70 -14.51 5.01
N TYR A 72 -8.60 -13.56 5.27
CA TYR A 72 -8.60 -12.24 4.65
C TYR A 72 -7.99 -11.16 5.54
N ARG A 73 -7.52 -11.52 6.74
CA ARG A 73 -7.05 -10.59 7.77
C ARG A 73 -6.00 -9.62 7.25
N GLN A 74 -5.00 -10.08 6.50
CA GLN A 74 -3.95 -9.21 5.93
C GLN A 74 -4.54 -8.10 5.04
N TRP A 75 -5.59 -8.40 4.27
CA TRP A 75 -6.25 -7.40 3.42
C TRP A 75 -7.20 -6.50 4.21
N CYS A 76 -7.84 -7.02 5.27
CA CYS A 76 -8.63 -6.20 6.19
C CYS A 76 -7.76 -5.19 6.95
N LEU A 77 -6.52 -5.57 7.30
CA LEU A 77 -5.57 -4.75 8.06
C LEU A 77 -4.64 -3.89 7.20
N ARG A 78 -4.75 -3.97 5.87
CA ARG A 78 -3.92 -3.18 4.98
C ARG A 78 -4.16 -1.70 5.24
N MET A 79 -3.14 -1.02 5.78
CA MET A 79 -3.12 0.44 5.90
C MET A 79 -3.09 1.03 4.50
N GLU A 80 -3.78 2.15 4.29
CA GLU A 80 -3.53 2.97 3.12
C GLU A 80 -2.09 3.49 3.25
N GLU A 81 -1.12 2.76 2.70
CA GLU A 81 0.29 3.12 2.70
C GLU A 81 0.48 4.25 1.68
N SER A 82 -0.12 5.39 1.98
CA SER A 82 0.18 6.68 1.39
C SER A 82 0.73 7.50 2.55
N GLU A 83 1.93 8.07 2.37
CA GLU A 83 2.59 9.01 3.30
C GLU A 83 3.52 8.40 4.37
N GLU A 84 4.63 7.80 3.92
CA GLU A 84 5.92 8.18 4.51
C GLU A 84 6.70 9.00 3.47
N ALA A 85 6.51 10.32 3.53
CA ALA A 85 7.49 11.24 2.99
C ALA A 85 8.86 10.91 3.62
N PRO A 86 9.98 10.99 2.87
CA PRO A 86 11.29 10.78 3.45
C PRO A 86 11.48 11.73 4.63
N ARG A 87 11.78 11.17 5.80
CA ARG A 87 12.21 11.94 6.98
C ARG A 87 13.43 12.76 6.56
N LYS A 88 13.32 14.09 6.62
CA LYS A 88 14.43 15.02 6.43
C LYS A 88 15.34 14.97 7.66
N ASP A 89 16.15 13.93 7.80
CA ASP A 89 17.10 13.82 8.92
C ASP A 89 18.55 13.61 8.47
N ASP A 90 18.94 14.03 7.25
CA ASP A 90 20.32 13.87 6.74
C ASP A 90 20.87 15.11 6.00
N GLU A 91 20.55 16.34 6.45
CA GLU A 91 21.15 17.55 5.86
C GLU A 91 21.57 18.60 6.91
N ASP A 92 22.22 18.20 8.02
CA ASP A 92 22.99 19.18 8.83
C ASP A 92 24.06 18.54 9.75
N ARG A 93 24.92 17.66 9.21
CA ARG A 93 26.06 17.18 10.01
C ARG A 93 27.36 16.88 9.25
N LEU A 94 27.50 17.42 8.04
CA LEU A 94 28.75 17.38 7.29
C LEU A 94 29.12 18.77 6.72
N ALA A 95 29.03 19.81 7.55
CA ALA A 95 29.53 21.16 7.23
C ALA A 95 30.40 21.77 8.34
N VAL A 96 31.05 20.95 9.17
CA VAL A 96 32.13 21.41 10.06
C VAL A 96 33.43 20.71 9.69
N ALA A 97 33.87 20.93 8.46
CA ALA A 97 35.28 20.87 8.11
C ALA A 97 35.50 21.80 6.92
N THR A 98 36.33 22.82 7.13
CA THR A 98 36.90 23.74 6.13
C THR A 98 36.15 25.07 5.94
N VAL A 99 36.49 26.08 6.75
CA VAL A 99 37.20 27.29 6.28
C VAL A 99 38.09 27.83 7.42
N CYS A 100 39.33 28.14 7.07
CA CYS A 100 40.43 28.62 7.89
C CYS A 100 40.23 30.04 8.46
N HIS A 101 40.92 30.35 9.57
CA HIS A 101 41.90 31.44 9.69
C HIS A 101 42.98 31.00 10.69
#